data_AF-J7QK78-F1
#
_entry.id   AF-J7QK78-F1
#
_cell.length_a   1.000
_cell.length_b   1.000
_cell.length_c   1.000
_cell.angle_alpha   90.00
_cell.angle_beta   90.00
_cell.angle_gamma   90.00
#
_symmetry.space_group_name_H-M   'P 1'
#
loop_
_entity.id
_entity.type
_entity.pdbx_description
1 polymer ?
#
loop_
_entity_poly.entity_id
_entity_poly.type
_entity_poly.pdbx_seq_one_letter_code
_entity_poly.pdbx_strand_id
1 'polypeptide(L)'
;LSYIVSGLSAMLSVFCYTEFAVEIPVAGGSFAYLRVELGDVAAFIAAANLILESIIGTAAVARSWTSYFASLINKPASALRIQTSLYEGYNELDPIAVVVIAVTATMAILSAKGTSRINWVASAIHVVVIAFVIVAGFIHAKPSNLTPFMPHGVPGVFRAAAIVYFAYGGFDNIATMAEEVKNPSRDIPLGLLGSMSVITVIYCVMALVLSMMQPYTAIDRSAAYSVAFSSVGISQ
;
A
#
# COMPACT_ATOMS: atom_id res chain seq x y z
N LEU A 1 -12.46 -2.20 11.35
CA LEU A 1 -13.19 -0.91 11.30
C LEU A 1 -12.38 0.18 10.61
N SER A 2 -11.15 0.47 11.03
CA SER A 2 -10.31 1.52 10.41
C SER A 2 -10.14 1.34 8.89
N TYR A 3 -9.82 0.12 8.43
CA TYR A 3 -9.75 -0.18 7.00
C TYR A 3 -11.06 0.08 6.22
N ILE A 4 -12.22 -0.12 6.85
CA ILE A 4 -13.52 0.18 6.21
C ILE A 4 -13.68 1.69 6.05
N VAL A 5 -13.41 2.46 7.10
CA VAL A 5 -13.51 3.93 7.06
C VAL A 5 -12.56 4.51 6.01
N SER A 6 -11.30 4.07 5.99
CA SER A 6 -10.33 4.51 4.98
C SER A 6 -10.71 4.07 3.57
N GLY A 7 -11.17 2.83 3.40
CA GLY A 7 -11.57 2.29 2.11
C GLY A 7 -12.80 3.01 1.55
N LEU A 8 -13.79 3.34 2.38
CA LEU A 8 -14.94 4.16 1.98
C LEU A 8 -14.50 5.57 1.58
N SER A 9 -13.60 6.20 2.33
CA SER A 9 -13.04 7.50 1.97
C SER A 9 -12.31 7.46 0.63
N ALA A 10 -11.48 6.43 0.39
CA ALA A 10 -10.77 6.24 -0.87
C ALA A 10 -11.74 5.95 -2.03
N MET A 11 -12.82 5.20 -1.77
CA MET A 11 -13.85 4.91 -2.77
C MET A 11 -14.57 6.17 -3.26
N LEU A 12 -14.84 7.13 -2.37
CA LEU A 12 -15.42 8.43 -2.76
C LEU A 12 -14.51 9.16 -3.74
N SER A 13 -13.20 9.20 -3.47
CA SER A 13 -12.22 9.76 -4.42
C SER A 13 -12.22 8.99 -5.74
N VAL A 14 -12.26 7.66 -5.69
CA VAL A 14 -12.32 6.81 -6.89
C VAL A 14 -13.54 7.07 -7.75
N PHE A 15 -14.71 7.36 -7.15
CA PHE A 15 -15.90 7.74 -7.93
C PHE A 15 -15.65 9.03 -8.73
N CYS A 16 -15.08 10.07 -8.10
CA CYS A 16 -14.73 11.30 -8.81
C CYS A 16 -13.70 11.06 -9.93
N TYR A 17 -12.66 10.27 -9.67
CA TYR A 17 -11.66 9.93 -10.70
C TYR A 17 -12.28 9.13 -11.84
N THR A 18 -13.26 8.27 -11.54
CA THR A 18 -13.94 7.47 -12.54
C THR A 18 -14.76 8.36 -13.48
N GLU A 19 -15.49 9.33 -12.94
CA GLU A 19 -16.23 10.32 -13.73
C GLU A 19 -15.29 11.09 -14.68
N PHE A 20 -14.19 11.64 -14.14
CA PHE A 20 -13.19 12.34 -14.96
C PHE A 20 -12.49 11.45 -15.98
N ALA A 21 -12.24 10.17 -15.69
CA ALA A 21 -11.61 9.26 -16.63
C ALA A 21 -12.53 8.92 -17.83
N VAL A 22 -13.86 8.96 -17.63
CA VAL A 22 -14.83 8.79 -18.72
C VAL A 22 -14.91 10.04 -19.57
N GLU A 23 -14.97 11.22 -18.93
CA GLU A 23 -15.12 12.51 -19.62
C GLU A 23 -13.85 12.96 -20.34
N ILE A 24 -12.69 12.75 -19.71
CA ILE A 24 -11.38 13.19 -20.19
C ILE A 24 -10.45 11.95 -20.29
N PRO A 25 -10.61 11.10 -21.32
CA PRO A 25 -9.87 9.85 -21.47
C PRO A 25 -8.45 10.08 -22.03
N VAL A 26 -7.71 11.00 -21.41
CA VAL A 26 -6.33 11.35 -21.78
C VAL A 26 -5.36 10.93 -20.66
N ALA A 27 -4.11 10.66 -21.02
CA ALA A 27 -3.09 10.40 -20.02
C ALA A 27 -2.77 11.67 -19.21
N GLY A 28 -2.53 11.48 -17.91
CA GLY A 28 -2.15 12.55 -16.99
C GLY A 28 -2.91 12.55 -15.66
N GLY A 29 -3.92 11.68 -15.49
CA GLY A 29 -4.66 11.53 -14.24
C GLY A 29 -5.14 12.87 -13.66
N SER A 30 -4.94 13.07 -12.36
CA SER A 30 -5.41 14.26 -11.62
C SER A 30 -4.88 15.58 -12.19
N PHE A 31 -3.66 15.59 -12.74
CA PHE A 31 -3.11 16.80 -13.37
C PHE A 31 -3.94 17.22 -14.58
N ALA A 32 -4.24 16.28 -15.49
CA ALA A 32 -5.02 16.57 -16.68
C ALA A 32 -6.46 16.99 -16.31
N TYR A 33 -7.08 16.30 -15.36
CA TYR A 33 -8.44 16.59 -14.92
C TYR A 33 -8.55 17.99 -14.31
N LEU A 34 -7.67 18.33 -13.36
CA LEU A 34 -7.72 19.63 -12.69
C LEU A 34 -7.31 20.78 -13.61
N ARG A 35 -6.48 20.52 -14.62
CA ARG A 35 -6.12 21.54 -15.61
C ARG A 35 -7.31 21.95 -16.46
N VAL A 36 -8.15 20.99 -16.85
CA VAL A 36 -9.36 21.24 -17.64
C VAL A 36 -10.41 21.99 -16.81
N GLU A 37 -10.65 21.54 -15.58
CA GLU A 37 -11.74 22.10 -14.74
C GLU A 37 -11.38 23.38 -13.97
N LEU A 38 -10.15 23.46 -13.44
CA LEU A 38 -9.75 24.49 -12.47
C LEU A 38 -8.60 25.37 -12.96
N GLY A 39 -8.03 25.08 -14.13
CA GLY A 39 -6.94 25.83 -14.74
C GLY A 39 -5.54 25.48 -14.22
N ASP A 40 -4.55 26.19 -14.76
CA ASP A 40 -3.13 25.81 -14.64
C ASP A 40 -2.58 25.86 -13.20
N VAL A 41 -3.05 26.77 -12.35
CA VAL A 41 -2.54 26.91 -10.97
C VAL A 41 -2.94 25.71 -10.11
N ALA A 42 -4.20 25.28 -10.19
CA ALA A 42 -4.68 24.11 -9.46
C ALA A 42 -3.98 22.83 -9.96
N ALA A 43 -3.81 22.70 -11.27
CA ALA A 43 -3.08 21.60 -11.87
C ALA A 43 -1.61 21.56 -11.42
N PHE A 44 -0.94 22.71 -11.35
CA PHE A 44 0.44 22.80 -10.88
C PHE A 44 0.57 22.34 -9.42
N ILE A 45 -0.30 22.80 -8.53
CA ILE A 45 -0.30 22.38 -7.12
C ILE A 45 -0.53 20.87 -7.01
N ALA A 46 -1.48 20.33 -7.77
CA ALA A 46 -1.77 18.90 -7.77
C ALA A 46 -0.59 18.06 -8.27
N ALA A 47 0.05 18.47 -9.36
CA ALA A 47 1.24 17.79 -9.88
C ALA A 47 2.41 17.84 -8.89
N ALA A 48 2.64 18.98 -8.24
CA ALA A 48 3.67 19.12 -7.21
C ALA A 48 3.40 18.17 -6.02
N ASN A 49 2.15 18.08 -5.58
CA ASN A 49 1.77 17.18 -4.50
C ASN A 49 1.91 15.70 -4.91
N LEU A 50 1.52 15.34 -6.14
CA LEU A 50 1.63 13.98 -6.66
C LEU A 50 3.09 13.51 -6.75
N ILE A 51 3.99 14.38 -7.20
CA ILE A 51 5.44 14.10 -7.23
C ILE A 51 5.96 13.90 -5.80
N LEU A 52 5.60 14.78 -4.88
CA LEU A 52 6.03 14.69 -3.48
C LEU A 52 5.55 13.38 -2.83
N GLU A 53 4.27 13.05 -3.02
CA GLU A 53 3.68 11.80 -2.56
C GLU A 53 4.39 10.58 -3.15
N SER A 54 4.67 10.59 -4.45
CA SER A 54 5.38 9.51 -5.14
C SER A 54 6.79 9.30 -4.57
N ILE A 55 7.52 10.38 -4.28
CA ILE A 55 8.88 10.31 -3.70
C ILE A 55 8.82 9.73 -2.28
N ILE A 56 7.94 10.26 -1.44
CA ILE A 56 7.80 9.82 -0.03
C ILE A 56 7.30 8.36 0.03
N GLY A 57 6.31 8.01 -0.79
CA GLY A 57 5.74 6.67 -0.88
C GLY A 57 6.78 5.64 -1.33
N THR A 58 7.54 5.95 -2.38
CA THR A 58 8.63 5.08 -2.87
C THR A 58 9.69 4.87 -1.80
N ALA A 59 10.09 5.92 -1.10
CA ALA A 59 11.06 5.82 0.00
C ALA A 59 10.53 4.99 1.18
N ALA A 60 9.26 5.15 1.55
CA ALA A 60 8.62 4.39 2.61
C ALA A 60 8.58 2.89 2.28
N VAL A 61 8.14 2.53 1.06
CA VAL A 61 8.09 1.14 0.59
C VAL A 61 9.50 0.54 0.51
N ALA A 62 10.49 1.28 0.01
CA ALA A 62 11.87 0.81 -0.06
C ALA A 62 12.46 0.49 1.32
N ARG A 63 12.17 1.30 2.35
CA ARG A 63 12.60 1.03 3.74
C ARG A 63 11.96 -0.22 4.34
N SER A 64 10.76 -0.61 3.90
CA SER A 64 10.11 -1.84 4.35
C SER A 64 10.89 -3.09 3.93
N TRP A 65 11.57 -3.08 2.76
CA TRP A 65 12.42 -4.20 2.32
C TRP A 65 13.53 -4.51 3.31
N THR A 66 14.19 -3.50 3.86
CA THR A 66 15.23 -3.65 4.87
C THR A 66 14.68 -4.30 6.14
N SER A 67 13.48 -3.90 6.56
CA SER A 67 12.80 -4.50 7.73
C SER A 67 12.45 -5.97 7.48
N TYR A 68 11.92 -6.33 6.31
CA TYR A 68 11.65 -7.72 5.96
C TYR A 68 12.92 -8.58 5.87
N PHE A 69 13.98 -8.05 5.24
CA PHE A 69 15.26 -8.76 5.14
C PHE A 69 15.91 -8.96 6.51
N ALA A 70 15.86 -7.96 7.40
CA ALA A 70 16.32 -8.07 8.77
C ALA A 70 15.54 -9.14 9.54
N SER A 71 14.20 -9.17 9.41
CA SER A 71 13.35 -10.18 10.02
C SER A 71 13.69 -11.60 9.51
N LEU A 72 14.01 -11.76 8.22
CA LEU A 72 14.37 -13.05 7.64
C LEU A 72 15.66 -13.64 8.24
N ILE A 73 16.62 -12.77 8.60
CA ILE A 73 17.88 -13.18 9.26
C ILE A 73 17.79 -13.11 10.79
N ASN A 74 16.58 -12.97 11.36
CA ASN A 74 16.33 -12.83 12.80
C ASN A 74 17.14 -11.71 13.48
N LYS A 75 17.30 -10.57 12.80
CA LYS A 75 17.95 -9.36 13.34
C LYS A 75 16.99 -8.17 13.38
N PRO A 76 17.18 -7.21 14.31
CA PRO A 76 16.41 -5.98 14.29
C PRO A 76 16.76 -5.17 13.03
N ALA A 77 15.77 -4.46 12.48
CA ALA A 77 15.96 -3.64 11.27
C ALA A 77 17.09 -2.60 11.42
N SER A 78 17.31 -2.09 12.64
CA SER A 78 18.38 -1.15 12.96
C SER A 78 19.79 -1.74 12.79
N ALA A 79 19.96 -3.07 12.80
CA ALA A 79 21.26 -3.71 12.62
C ALA A 79 21.77 -3.62 11.17
N LEU A 80 20.87 -3.42 10.21
CA LEU A 80 21.23 -3.23 8.79
C LEU A 80 21.23 -1.76 8.38
N ARG A 81 20.84 -0.85 9.29
CA ARG A 81 20.84 0.59 9.06
C ARG A 81 22.08 1.21 9.69
N ILE A 82 22.64 2.20 9.00
CA ILE A 82 23.82 2.93 9.49
C ILE A 82 23.32 4.04 10.41
N GLN A 83 23.70 3.96 11.69
CA GLN A 83 23.37 4.96 12.70
C GLN A 83 24.30 6.17 12.57
N THR A 84 23.72 7.36 12.55
CA THR A 84 24.44 8.64 12.44
C THR A 84 24.18 9.52 13.67
N SER A 85 24.89 10.63 13.80
CA SER A 85 24.73 11.60 14.90
C SER A 85 23.57 12.60 14.69
N LEU A 86 22.66 12.32 13.75
CA LEU A 86 21.49 13.16 13.49
C LEU A 86 20.42 13.00 14.59
N TYR A 87 19.38 13.85 14.54
CA TYR A 87 18.24 13.79 15.46
C TYR A 87 17.55 12.42 15.41
N GLU A 88 17.02 11.98 16.55
CA GLU A 88 16.35 10.69 16.71
C GLU A 88 15.19 10.54 15.70
N GLY A 89 15.21 9.44 14.93
CA GLY A 89 14.26 9.19 13.83
C GLY A 89 14.78 9.61 12.45
N TYR A 90 15.79 10.47 12.37
CA TYR A 90 16.53 10.81 11.14
C TYR A 90 17.94 10.24 11.12
N ASN A 91 18.34 9.57 12.19
CA ASN A 91 19.68 9.02 12.39
C ASN A 91 19.92 7.67 11.68
N GLU A 92 18.89 7.06 11.09
CA GLU A 92 19.00 5.75 10.45
C GLU A 92 19.08 5.82 8.92
N LEU A 93 20.30 5.79 8.39
CA LEU A 93 20.55 5.68 6.95
C LEU A 93 20.34 4.24 6.48
N ASP A 94 19.59 4.06 5.39
CA ASP A 94 19.17 2.76 4.88
C ASP A 94 19.79 2.48 3.49
N PRO A 95 21.00 1.91 3.42
CA PRO A 95 21.68 1.66 2.15
C PRO A 95 20.97 0.60 1.30
N ILE A 96 20.29 -0.37 1.93
CA ILE A 96 19.54 -1.41 1.23
C ILE A 96 18.37 -0.78 0.49
N ALA A 97 17.62 0.13 1.13
CA ALA A 97 16.55 0.86 0.47
C ALA A 97 17.05 1.63 -0.77
N VAL A 98 18.22 2.29 -0.68
CA VAL A 98 18.82 3.02 -1.82
C VAL A 98 19.13 2.06 -2.98
N VAL A 99 19.70 0.89 -2.69
CA VAL A 99 19.98 -0.13 -3.72
C VAL A 99 18.67 -0.64 -4.36
N VAL A 100 17.64 -0.91 -3.56
CA VAL A 100 16.33 -1.35 -4.07
C VAL A 100 15.72 -0.30 -5.01
N ILE A 101 15.77 0.99 -4.64
CA ILE A 101 15.29 2.09 -5.49
C ILE A 101 16.12 2.18 -6.76
N ALA A 102 17.45 2.13 -6.68
CA ALA A 102 18.32 2.22 -7.85
C ALA A 102 18.07 1.08 -8.84
N VAL A 103 17.90 -0.15 -8.35
CA VAL A 103 17.62 -1.32 -9.19
C VAL A 103 16.24 -1.20 -9.84
N THR A 104 15.20 -0.90 -9.06
CA THR A 104 13.82 -0.80 -9.59
C THR A 104 13.67 0.37 -10.57
N ALA A 105 14.29 1.52 -10.30
CA ALA A 105 14.34 2.65 -11.24
C ALA A 105 15.07 2.28 -12.54
N THR A 106 16.23 1.61 -12.44
CA THR A 106 16.97 1.15 -13.63
C THR A 106 16.13 0.19 -14.47
N MET A 107 15.43 -0.76 -13.83
CA MET A 107 14.52 -1.69 -14.53
C MET A 107 13.38 -0.96 -15.23
N ALA A 108 12.78 0.03 -14.57
CA ALA A 108 11.70 0.84 -15.15
C ALA A 108 12.18 1.63 -16.38
N ILE A 109 13.40 2.20 -16.33
CA ILE A 109 13.99 2.98 -17.44
C ILE A 109 14.33 2.08 -18.63
N LEU A 110 14.86 0.87 -18.40
CA LEU A 110 15.34 -0.01 -19.46
C LEU A 110 14.20 -0.70 -20.24
N SER A 111 13.08 -1.04 -19.60
CA SER A 111 11.99 -1.73 -20.31
C SER A 111 10.62 -1.57 -19.65
N ALA A 112 9.74 -0.78 -20.25
CA ALA A 112 8.32 -0.69 -19.86
C ALA A 112 7.58 -2.03 -20.07
N LYS A 113 7.79 -2.69 -21.22
CA LYS A 113 7.18 -4.01 -21.51
C LYS A 113 7.68 -5.11 -20.57
N GLY A 114 8.96 -5.10 -20.20
CA GLY A 114 9.52 -6.01 -19.22
C GLY A 114 8.93 -5.76 -17.82
N THR A 115 8.84 -4.50 -17.43
CA THR A 115 8.26 -4.07 -16.14
C THR A 115 6.80 -4.51 -16.01
N SER A 116 5.98 -4.34 -17.06
CA SER A 116 4.58 -4.79 -17.06
C SER A 116 4.43 -6.30 -16.83
N ARG A 117 5.27 -7.13 -17.49
CA ARG A 117 5.27 -8.59 -17.28
C ARG A 117 5.70 -8.97 -15.86
N ILE A 118 6.73 -8.32 -15.33
CA ILE A 118 7.19 -8.52 -13.96
C ILE A 118 6.10 -8.13 -12.97
N ASN A 119 5.42 -7.00 -13.20
CA ASN A 119 4.33 -6.53 -12.36
C ASN A 119 3.16 -7.53 -12.34
N TRP A 120 2.81 -8.12 -13.48
CA TRP A 120 1.75 -9.14 -13.55
C TRP A 120 2.13 -10.40 -12.76
N VAL A 121 3.35 -10.91 -12.93
CA VAL A 121 3.84 -12.09 -12.19
C VAL A 121 3.91 -11.79 -10.70
N ALA A 122 4.47 -10.65 -10.31
CA ALA A 122 4.54 -10.21 -8.92
C ALA A 122 3.14 -10.11 -8.32
N SER A 123 2.18 -9.50 -9.02
CA SER A 123 0.79 -9.40 -8.55
C SER A 123 0.14 -10.76 -8.34
N ALA A 124 0.34 -11.71 -9.27
CA ALA A 124 -0.16 -13.06 -9.12
C ALA A 124 0.42 -13.76 -7.87
N ILE A 125 1.72 -13.62 -7.63
CA ILE A 125 2.38 -14.14 -6.43
C ILE A 125 1.79 -13.49 -5.17
N HIS A 126 1.61 -12.17 -5.15
CA HIS A 126 1.02 -11.46 -4.00
C HIS A 126 -0.40 -11.95 -3.70
N VAL A 127 -1.23 -12.15 -4.72
CA VAL A 127 -2.59 -12.69 -4.54
C VAL A 127 -2.54 -14.09 -3.93
N VAL A 128 -1.64 -14.96 -4.40
CA VAL A 128 -1.46 -16.31 -3.83
C VAL A 128 -1.01 -16.24 -2.38
N VAL A 129 -0.05 -15.38 -2.06
CA VAL A 129 0.44 -15.19 -0.68
C VAL A 129 -0.68 -14.68 0.22
N ILE A 130 -1.44 -13.67 -0.22
CA ILE A 130 -2.58 -13.13 0.54
C ILE A 130 -3.62 -14.23 0.78
N ALA A 131 -3.97 -15.01 -0.24
CA ALA A 131 -4.92 -16.11 -0.10
C ALA A 131 -4.41 -17.15 0.91
N PHE A 132 -3.13 -17.52 0.83
CA PHE A 132 -2.50 -18.39 1.82
C PHE A 132 -2.58 -17.83 3.23
N VAL A 133 -2.24 -16.55 3.43
CA VAL A 133 -2.28 -15.90 4.75
C VAL A 133 -3.68 -15.91 5.33
N ILE A 134 -4.70 -15.61 4.52
CA ILE A 134 -6.10 -15.63 4.94
C ILE A 134 -6.50 -17.04 5.38
N VAL A 135 -6.22 -18.06 4.57
CA VAL A 135 -6.58 -19.45 4.88
C VAL A 135 -5.84 -19.95 6.13
N ALA A 136 -4.52 -19.81 6.17
CA ALA A 136 -3.68 -20.26 7.28
C ALA A 136 -4.03 -19.54 8.59
N GLY A 137 -4.35 -18.25 8.51
CA GLY A 137 -4.73 -17.46 9.66
C GLY A 137 -6.12 -17.82 10.21
N PHE A 138 -7.09 -18.15 9.35
CA PHE A 138 -8.38 -18.65 9.81
C PHE A 138 -8.29 -20.03 10.49
N ILE A 139 -7.38 -20.91 10.05
CA ILE A 139 -7.15 -22.21 10.69
C ILE A 139 -6.69 -22.04 12.16
N HIS A 140 -5.97 -20.96 12.46
CA HIS A 140 -5.41 -20.69 13.80
C HIS A 140 -6.09 -19.51 14.51
N ALA A 141 -7.26 -19.11 14.02
CA ALA A 141 -8.00 -17.99 14.54
C ALA A 141 -8.58 -18.29 15.93
N LYS A 142 -8.28 -17.45 16.91
CA LYS A 142 -8.86 -17.51 18.25
C LYS A 142 -9.82 -16.33 18.43
N PRO A 143 -11.14 -16.55 18.43
CA PRO A 143 -12.12 -15.46 18.61
C PRO A 143 -11.93 -14.68 19.91
N SER A 144 -11.34 -15.29 20.94
CA SER A 144 -11.00 -14.62 22.21
C SER A 144 -10.03 -13.43 22.04
N ASN A 145 -9.20 -13.42 20.99
CA ASN A 145 -8.28 -12.32 20.73
C ASN A 145 -9.00 -11.04 20.27
N LEU A 146 -10.27 -11.15 19.85
CA LEU A 146 -11.10 -10.00 19.49
C LEU A 146 -11.66 -9.27 20.72
N THR A 147 -11.45 -9.78 21.94
CA THR A 147 -11.86 -9.10 23.17
C THR A 147 -10.66 -8.48 23.88
N PRO A 148 -10.66 -7.16 24.17
CA PRO A 148 -11.68 -6.17 23.80
C PRO A 148 -11.62 -5.75 22.32
N PHE A 149 -12.77 -5.56 21.67
CA PHE A 149 -12.85 -5.26 20.22
C PHE A 149 -12.41 -3.83 19.87
N MET A 150 -12.62 -2.88 20.79
CA MET A 150 -12.23 -1.47 20.62
C MET A 150 -11.47 -0.97 21.86
N PRO A 151 -10.21 -1.42 22.08
CA PRO A 151 -9.43 -1.02 23.25
C PRO A 151 -9.18 0.48 23.32
N HIS A 152 -9.12 1.15 22.17
CA HIS A 152 -8.89 2.60 22.05
C HIS A 152 -10.16 3.39 21.66
N GLY A 153 -11.33 2.75 21.70
CA GLY A 153 -12.61 3.33 21.31
C GLY A 153 -12.66 3.85 19.88
N VAL A 154 -13.70 4.64 19.58
CA VAL A 154 -13.91 5.28 18.28
C VAL A 154 -12.75 6.22 17.87
N PRO A 155 -12.17 7.04 18.77
CA PRO A 155 -11.04 7.89 18.39
C PRO A 155 -9.82 7.10 17.88
N GLY A 156 -9.55 5.92 18.46
CA GLY A 156 -8.52 5.02 17.98
C GLY A 156 -8.78 4.50 16.57
N VAL A 157 -10.05 4.21 16.25
CA VAL A 157 -10.45 3.77 14.91
C VAL A 157 -10.12 4.82 13.85
N PHE A 158 -10.47 6.09 14.08
CA PHE A 158 -10.20 7.18 13.14
C PHE A 158 -8.72 7.55 13.03
N ARG A 159 -7.97 7.52 14.15
CA ARG A 159 -6.51 7.72 14.11
C ARG A 159 -5.83 6.64 13.28
N ALA A 160 -6.20 5.37 13.48
CA ALA A 160 -5.68 4.28 12.68
C ALA A 160 -6.17 4.37 11.22
N ALA A 161 -7.39 4.85 10.96
CA ALA A 161 -7.91 5.05 9.61
C ALA A 161 -7.04 6.02 8.80
N ALA A 162 -6.59 7.13 9.41
CA ALA A 162 -5.68 8.07 8.75
C ALA A 162 -4.34 7.41 8.37
N ILE A 163 -3.81 6.53 9.23
CA ILE A 163 -2.54 5.83 8.97
C ILE A 163 -2.71 4.78 7.86
N VAL A 164 -3.74 3.93 7.95
CA VAL A 164 -3.96 2.86 6.96
C VAL A 164 -4.50 3.38 5.63
N TYR A 165 -4.92 4.64 5.54
CA TYR A 165 -5.26 5.28 4.27
C TYR A 165 -4.10 5.23 3.28
N PHE A 166 -2.86 5.30 3.76
CA PHE A 166 -1.66 5.12 2.94
C PHE A 166 -1.69 3.81 2.12
N ALA A 167 -2.24 2.73 2.68
CA ALA A 167 -2.34 1.45 1.97
C ALA A 167 -3.33 1.47 0.79
N TYR A 168 -4.27 2.43 0.78
CA TYR A 168 -5.20 2.63 -0.33
C TYR A 168 -4.66 3.57 -1.41
N GLY A 169 -3.49 4.19 -1.20
CA GLY A 169 -2.83 5.05 -2.18
C GLY A 169 -2.38 4.27 -3.43
N GLY A 170 -2.27 4.97 -4.56
CA GLY A 170 -1.77 4.41 -5.81
C GLY A 170 -2.83 4.05 -6.84
N PHE A 171 -4.13 4.22 -6.56
CA PHE A 171 -5.20 4.06 -7.54
C PHE A 171 -5.09 5.10 -8.68
N ASP A 172 -4.54 6.26 -8.39
CA ASP A 172 -4.25 7.35 -9.32
C ASP A 172 -3.29 6.91 -10.44
N ASN A 173 -2.42 5.92 -10.20
CA ASN A 173 -1.57 5.33 -11.24
C ASN A 173 -2.39 4.64 -12.36
N ILE A 174 -3.59 4.14 -12.07
CA ILE A 174 -4.46 3.57 -13.11
C ILE A 174 -4.94 4.67 -14.06
N ALA A 175 -5.20 5.87 -13.52
CA ALA A 175 -5.65 7.03 -14.30
C ALA A 175 -4.53 7.64 -15.17
N THR A 176 -3.26 7.41 -14.83
CA THR A 176 -2.12 7.88 -15.65
C THR A 176 -1.81 6.94 -16.82
N MET A 177 -2.30 5.71 -16.80
CA MET A 177 -2.03 4.67 -17.81
C MET A 177 -2.93 4.73 -19.07
N ALA A 178 -3.63 5.83 -19.33
CA ALA A 178 -4.54 5.93 -20.47
C ALA A 178 -3.88 5.64 -21.83
N GLU A 179 -2.60 5.98 -22.00
CA GLU A 179 -1.84 5.67 -23.23
C GLU A 179 -1.52 4.18 -23.41
N GLU A 180 -1.54 3.38 -22.34
CA GLU A 180 -1.23 1.95 -22.35
C GLU A 180 -2.47 1.06 -22.45
N VAL A 181 -3.66 1.65 -22.37
CA VAL A 181 -4.95 0.97 -22.30
C VAL A 181 -5.69 1.06 -23.64
N LYS A 182 -6.29 -0.06 -24.09
CA LYS A 182 -6.98 -0.11 -25.39
C LYS A 182 -8.24 0.75 -25.43
N ASN A 183 -9.08 0.70 -24.39
CA ASN A 183 -10.29 1.50 -24.28
C ASN A 183 -10.29 2.29 -22.95
N PRO A 184 -9.56 3.42 -22.86
CA PRO A 184 -9.36 4.13 -21.60
C PRO A 184 -10.65 4.56 -20.92
N SER A 185 -11.63 5.06 -21.68
CA SER A 185 -12.94 5.52 -21.17
C SER A 185 -13.81 4.44 -20.53
N ARG A 186 -13.45 3.16 -20.69
CA ARG A 186 -14.16 2.03 -20.07
C ARG A 186 -13.26 1.25 -19.10
N ASP A 187 -12.05 0.95 -19.54
CA ASP A 187 -11.16 0.03 -18.83
C ASP A 187 -10.54 0.70 -17.59
N ILE A 188 -10.25 2.01 -17.63
CA ILE A 188 -9.76 2.75 -16.45
C ILE A 188 -10.82 2.83 -15.35
N PRO A 189 -12.07 3.30 -15.62
CA PRO A 189 -13.18 3.22 -14.68
C PRO A 189 -13.36 1.85 -14.00
N LEU A 190 -13.37 0.79 -14.80
CA LEU A 190 -13.51 -0.57 -14.29
C LEU A 190 -12.32 -1.00 -13.44
N GLY A 191 -11.10 -0.62 -13.85
CA GLY A 191 -9.87 -0.85 -13.10
C GLY A 191 -9.87 -0.14 -11.76
N LEU A 192 -10.23 1.14 -11.73
CA LEU A 192 -10.32 1.96 -10.52
C LEU A 192 -11.34 1.39 -9.52
N LEU A 193 -12.59 1.23 -9.93
CA LEU A 193 -13.66 0.72 -9.07
C LEU A 193 -13.45 -0.73 -8.64
N GLY A 194 -13.03 -1.57 -9.59
CA GLY A 194 -12.80 -2.99 -9.35
C GLY A 194 -11.64 -3.21 -8.37
N SER A 195 -10.49 -2.59 -8.62
CA SER A 195 -9.31 -2.75 -7.75
C SER A 195 -9.57 -2.19 -6.35
N MET A 196 -10.18 -1.01 -6.23
CA MET A 196 -10.48 -0.39 -4.93
C MET A 196 -11.47 -1.22 -4.11
N SER A 197 -12.47 -1.80 -4.76
CA SER A 197 -13.45 -2.66 -4.07
C SER A 197 -12.81 -3.94 -3.56
N VAL A 198 -12.02 -4.60 -4.43
CA VAL A 198 -11.33 -5.86 -4.09
C VAL A 198 -10.33 -5.65 -2.97
N ILE A 199 -9.49 -4.61 -3.05
CA ILE A 199 -8.46 -4.35 -2.03
C ILE A 199 -9.07 -3.99 -0.68
N THR A 200 -10.19 -3.24 -0.67
CA THR A 200 -10.93 -2.91 0.56
C THR A 200 -11.38 -4.18 1.28
N VAL A 201 -11.97 -5.14 0.55
CA VAL A 201 -12.41 -6.42 1.12
C VAL A 201 -11.21 -7.20 1.64
N ILE A 202 -10.15 -7.33 0.83
CA ILE A 202 -8.93 -8.06 1.21
C ILE A 202 -8.32 -7.47 2.50
N TYR A 203 -8.16 -6.16 2.59
CA TYR A 203 -7.59 -5.51 3.76
C TYR A 203 -8.46 -5.68 5.01
N CYS A 204 -9.78 -5.65 4.87
CA CYS A 204 -10.68 -5.93 5.98
C CYS A 204 -10.54 -7.37 6.50
N VAL A 205 -10.49 -8.34 5.58
CA VAL A 205 -10.31 -9.77 5.92
C VAL A 205 -8.94 -10.01 6.55
N MET A 206 -7.88 -9.46 5.96
CA MET A 206 -6.51 -9.56 6.45
C MET A 206 -6.38 -8.98 7.87
N ALA A 207 -6.93 -7.78 8.12
CA ALA A 207 -6.94 -7.18 9.45
C ALA A 207 -7.71 -8.00 10.48
N LEU A 208 -8.84 -8.60 10.08
CA LEU A 208 -9.62 -9.50 10.93
C LEU A 208 -8.81 -10.75 11.30
N VAL A 209 -8.22 -11.41 10.30
CA VAL A 209 -7.41 -12.62 10.48
C VAL A 209 -6.24 -12.36 11.41
N LEU A 210 -5.49 -11.28 11.18
CA LEU A 210 -4.36 -10.90 12.04
C LEU A 210 -4.80 -10.69 13.50
N SER A 211 -5.92 -9.98 13.70
CA SER A 211 -6.48 -9.73 15.04
C SER A 211 -7.01 -10.99 15.73
N MET A 212 -7.35 -12.04 14.97
CA MET A 212 -7.75 -13.33 15.52
C MET A 212 -6.55 -14.24 15.80
N MET A 213 -5.46 -14.13 15.04
CA MET A 213 -4.24 -14.92 15.25
C MET A 213 -3.46 -14.48 16.51
N GLN A 214 -3.38 -13.17 16.74
CA GLN A 214 -2.57 -12.58 17.80
C GLN A 214 -3.37 -11.51 18.58
N PRO A 215 -3.21 -11.41 19.91
CA PRO A 215 -3.77 -10.31 20.67
C PRO A 215 -3.13 -8.99 20.21
N TYR A 216 -3.91 -7.91 20.18
CA TYR A 216 -3.48 -6.62 19.60
C TYR A 216 -2.21 -6.04 20.25
N THR A 217 -1.89 -6.43 21.49
CA THR A 217 -0.70 -6.01 22.22
C THR A 217 0.59 -6.69 21.77
N ALA A 218 0.49 -7.84 21.09
CA ALA A 218 1.62 -8.65 20.64
C ALA A 218 1.88 -8.55 19.13
N ILE A 219 1.08 -7.76 18.41
CA ILE A 219 1.28 -7.54 16.97
C ILE A 219 2.53 -6.68 16.76
N ASP A 220 3.54 -7.26 16.12
CA ASP A 220 4.76 -6.55 15.76
C ASP A 220 4.50 -5.48 14.69
N ARG A 221 5.07 -4.29 14.88
CA ARG A 221 4.86 -3.14 13.98
C ARG A 221 5.63 -3.24 12.66
N SER A 222 6.70 -4.03 12.63
CA SER A 222 7.63 -4.14 11.50
C SER A 222 7.38 -5.39 10.64
N ALA A 223 6.86 -6.46 11.23
CA ALA A 223 6.70 -7.76 10.58
C ALA A 223 5.43 -8.50 11.04
N ALA A 224 4.29 -7.80 11.06
CA ALA A 224 3.03 -8.28 11.64
C ALA A 224 2.64 -9.72 11.24
N TYR A 225 2.62 -10.05 9.95
CA TYR A 225 2.24 -11.40 9.50
C TYR A 225 3.32 -12.44 9.71
N SER A 226 4.59 -12.12 9.44
CA SER A 226 5.72 -13.06 9.62
C SER A 226 5.81 -13.51 11.09
N VAL A 227 5.73 -12.55 12.02
CA VAL A 227 5.75 -12.82 13.46
C VAL A 227 4.47 -13.54 13.89
N ALA A 228 3.31 -13.18 13.35
CA ALA A 228 2.07 -13.91 13.64
C ALA A 228 2.16 -15.39 13.22
N PHE A 229 2.73 -15.70 12.06
CA PHE A 229 2.91 -17.09 11.62
C PHE A 229 3.96 -17.85 12.45
N SER A 230 5.06 -17.20 12.83
CA SER A 230 6.04 -17.79 13.74
C SER A 230 5.43 -18.10 15.10
N SER A 231 4.64 -17.18 15.65
CA SER A 231 3.97 -17.36 16.95
C SER A 231 2.95 -18.50 16.99
N VAL A 232 2.47 -18.91 15.82
CA VAL A 232 1.46 -19.96 15.62
C VAL A 232 2.12 -21.29 15.19
N GLY A 233 3.46 -21.31 15.06
CA GLY A 233 4.23 -22.54 14.79
C GLY A 233 4.38 -22.90 13.31
N ILE A 234 4.09 -21.98 12.39
CA ILE A 234 4.19 -22.21 10.94
C ILE A 234 5.58 -21.87 10.37
N SER A 235 6.34 -21.01 11.04
CA SER A 235 7.73 -20.72 10.67
C SER A 235 8.65 -20.84 11.90
N GLN A 236 9.40 -21.95 11.96
CA GLN A 236 10.65 -22.03 12.73
C GLN A 236 11.82 -21.51 11.91
#